data_AF-A0A392S445-F1
#
_entry.id   AF-A0A392S445-F1
#
_cell.length_a   1.000
_cell.length_b   1.000
_cell.length_c   1.000
_cell.angle_alpha   90.00
_cell.angle_beta   90.00
_cell.angle_gamma   90.00
#
_symmetry.space_group_name_H-M   'P 1'
#
loop_
_entity.id
_entity.type
_entity.pdbx_description
1 polymer ?
#
loop_
_entity_poly.entity_id
_entity_poly.type
_entity_poly.pdbx_seq_one_letter_code
_entity_poly.pdbx_strand_id
1 'polypeptide(L)' 'MRQRRWMEYLKDFDFDLKYHPGKANVVADALSRKALHASELMMHKCNLIENFRNLNLNM' A
#
# COMPACT_ATOMS: atom_id res chain seq x y z
N MET A 1 0.99 -4.31 21.35
CA MET A 1 -0.39 -3.78 21.25
C MET A 1 -1.06 -3.92 19.88
N ARG A 2 -0.34 -3.81 18.74
CA ARG A 2 -0.95 -3.86 17.40
C ARG A 2 -1.58 -5.22 17.04
N GLN A 3 -0.92 -6.32 17.40
CA GLN A 3 -1.43 -7.68 17.14
C GLN A 3 -2.76 -7.96 17.84
N ARG A 4 -2.94 -7.56 19.11
CA ARG A 4 -4.20 -7.75 19.85
C ARG A 4 -5.37 -7.04 19.14
N ARG A 5 -5.18 -5.79 18.71
CA ARG A 5 -6.20 -5.03 17.96
C ARG A 5 -6.60 -5.72 16.67
N TRP A 6 -5.63 -6.29 15.95
CA TRP A 6 -5.91 -7.05 14.73
C TRP A 6 -6.64 -8.36 15.01
N MET A 7 -6.29 -9.07 16.09
CA MET A 7 -7.03 -10.28 16.47
C MET A 7 -8.48 -9.97 16.87
N GLU A 8 -8.72 -8.87 17.57
CA GLU A 8 -10.07 -8.43 17.92
C GLU A 8 -10.92 -8.07 16.69
N TYR A 9 -10.31 -7.50 15.65
CA TYR A 9 -10.99 -7.21 14.38
C TYR A 9 -11.24 -8.47 13.54
N LEU A 10 -10.25 -9.36 13.49
CA LEU A 10 -10.31 -10.55 12.65
C LEU A 10 -11.28 -11.60 13.17
N LYS A 11 -11.61 -11.61 14.47
CA LYS A 11 -12.53 -12.58 15.09
C LYS A 11 -13.91 -12.66 14.42
N ASP A 12 -14.33 -11.59 13.76
CA ASP A 12 -15.66 -11.49 13.14
C ASP A 12 -15.67 -12.06 11.71
N PHE A 13 -14.51 -12.45 11.17
CA PHE A 13 -14.38 -13.07 9.86
C PHE A 13 -14.23 -14.59 9.99
N ASP A 14 -14.88 -15.32 9.09
CA ASP A 14 -14.66 -16.77 8.95
C ASP A 14 -13.40 -17.02 8.11
N PHE A 15 -12.26 -17.27 8.79
CA PHE A 15 -10.99 -17.54 8.12
C PHE A 15 -10.10 -18.48 8.95
N ASP A 16 -9.22 -19.20 8.24
CA ASP A 16 -8.15 -20.00 8.85
C ASP A 16 -6.80 -19.32 8.66
N LEU A 17 -6.00 -19.26 9.73
CA LEU A 17 -4.61 -18.84 9.63
C LEU A 17 -3.73 -20.00 9.15
N LYS A 18 -3.32 -19.98 7.88
CA LYS A 18 -2.45 -21.00 7.26
C LYS A 18 -1.11 -20.40 6.85
N TYR A 19 -0.02 -21.06 7.25
CA TYR A 19 1.32 -20.69 6.79
C TYR A 19 1.53 -21.12 5.34
N HIS A 20 1.97 -20.18 4.51
CA HIS A 20 2.28 -20.41 3.10
C HIS A 20 3.77 -20.17 2.85
N PRO A 21 4.54 -21.21 2.47
CA PRO A 21 5.93 -21.06 2.08
C PRO A 21 6.09 -20.06 0.93
N GLY A 22 7.23 -19.38 0.84
CA GLY A 22 7.45 -18.23 -0.05
C GLY A 22 7.06 -18.44 -1.53
N LYS A 23 7.15 -19.67 -2.06
CA LYS A 23 6.73 -20.00 -3.44
C LYS A 23 5.23 -19.79 -3.69
N ALA A 24 4.38 -19.93 -2.67
CA ALA A 24 2.95 -19.66 -2.78
C ALA A 24 2.63 -18.15 -2.74
N ASN A 25 3.56 -17.31 -2.29
CA ASN A 25 3.35 -15.86 -2.13
C ASN A 25 3.71 -15.05 -3.38
N VAL A 26 4.10 -15.69 -4.48
CA VAL A 26 4.61 -15.00 -5.70
C VAL A 26 3.61 -13.98 -6.24
N VAL A 27 2.31 -14.32 -6.26
CA VAL A 27 1.26 -13.40 -6.73
C VAL A 27 1.10 -12.21 -5.79
N ALA A 28 1.06 -12.46 -4.47
CA ALA A 28 0.95 -11.40 -3.47
C ALA A 28 2.16 -10.46 -3.48
N ASP A 29 3.37 -10.99 -3.61
CA ASP A 29 4.60 -10.20 -3.72
C ASP A 29 4.60 -9.33 -4.98
N ALA A 30 4.28 -9.92 -6.14
CA ALA A 30 4.19 -9.19 -7.40
C ALA A 30 3.16 -8.04 -7.36
N LEU A 31 1.99 -8.29 -6.79
CA LEU A 31 0.93 -7.28 -6.63
C LEU A 31 1.34 -6.18 -5.65
N SER A 32 1.96 -6.53 -4.53
CA SER A 32 2.45 -5.57 -3.53
C SER A 32 3.47 -4.61 -4.14
N ARG A 33 4.46 -5.14 -4.87
CA ARG A 33 5.48 -4.33 -5.56
C ARG A 33 4.86 -3.39 -6.59
N LYS A 34 3.90 -3.87 -7.37
CA LYS A 34 3.18 -3.03 -8.35
C LYS A 34 2.45 -1.87 -7.68
N ALA A 35 1.78 -2.11 -6.56
CA ALA A 35 1.08 -1.07 -5.81
C ALA A 35 2.05 -0.02 -5.23
N LEU A 36 3.20 -0.45 -4.72
CA LEU A 36 4.23 0.46 -4.22
C LEU A 36 4.75 1.39 -5.32
N HIS A 37 5.09 0.84 -6.50
CA HIS A 37 5.53 1.66 -7.63
C HIS A 37 4.46 2.64 -8.12
N ALA A 38 3.19 2.21 -8.17
CA ALA A 38 2.10 3.11 -8.53
C ALA A 38 1.95 4.25 -7.52
N SER A 39 2.09 3.96 -6.22
CA SER A 39 2.05 4.97 -5.16
C SER A 39 3.21 5.97 -5.28
N GLU A 40 4.42 5.48 -5.55
CA GLU A 40 5.61 6.31 -5.75
C GLU A 40 5.42 7.27 -6.94
N LEU A 41 5.00 6.75 -8.09
CA LEU A 41 4.69 7.56 -9.27
C LEU A 41 3.60 8.61 -8.98
N MET A 42 2.58 8.24 -8.21
CA MET A 42 1.52 9.17 -7.81
C MET A 42 2.07 10.29 -6.91
N MET A 43 2.92 9.98 -5.92
CA MET A 43 3.54 11.01 -5.09
C MET A 43 4.39 11.98 -5.92
N HIS A 44 5.19 11.48 -6.86
CA HIS A 44 5.98 12.32 -7.77
C HIS A 44 5.09 13.20 -8.65
N LYS A 45 4.00 12.64 -9.19
CA LYS A 45 3.04 13.39 -10.00
C LYS A 45 2.36 14.49 -9.19
N CYS A 46 1.93 14.21 -7.96
CA CYS A 46 1.34 15.21 -7.07
C CYS A 46 2.33 16.33 -6.76
N ASN A 47 3.59 16.00 -6.43
CA ASN A 47 4.64 17.00 -6.21
C ASN A 47 4.87 17.89 -7.44
N LEU A 48 4.94 17.28 -8.63
CA LEU A 48 5.10 18.02 -9.88
C LEU A 48 3.92 19.00 -10.12
N ILE A 49 2.68 18.53 -9.89
CA ILE A 49 1.48 19.38 -10.00
C ILE A 49 1.55 20.56 -9.02
N GLU A 50 1.95 20.32 -7.77
CA GLU A 50 2.12 21.39 -6.78
C GLU A 50 3.21 22.39 -7.19
N ASN A 51 4.34 21.90 -7.72
CA ASN A 51 5.40 22.79 -8.21
C ASN A 51 4.91 23.68 -9.36
N PHE A 52 4.14 23.14 -10.31
CA PHE A 52 3.54 23.94 -11.37
C PHE A 52 2.52 24.97 -10.84
N ARG A 53 1.69 24.59 -9.87
CA ARG A 53 0.77 25.53 -9.20
C ARG A 53 1.54 26.66 -8.53
N ASN A 54 2.58 26.34 -7.78
CA ASN A 54 3.42 27.33 -7.10
C ASN A 54 4.11 28.28 -8.08
N LEU A 55 4.62 27.77 -9.21
CA LEU A 55 5.22 28.62 -10.25
C LEU A 55 4.18 29.56 -10.89
N ASN A 56 2.95 29.09 -11.11
CA ASN A 56 1.88 29.89 -11.70
C ASN A 56 1.24 30.89 -10.71
N LEU A 57 1.42 30.71 -9.40
CA LEU A 57 0.98 31.64 -8.35
C LEU A 57 2.03 32.72 -8.02
N ASN A 58 3.29 32.51 -8.45
CA ASN A 58 4.40 33.47 -8.30
C ASN A 58 4.59 34.36 -9.53
N MET A 59 3.74 34.22 -10.56
CA MET A 59 3.60 35.14 -11.69
C MET A 59 2.38 36.02 -11.49
#